data_AF-A0A336JHU3-F1
#
_entry.id   AF-A0A336JHU3-F1
#
_cell.length_a   1.000
_cell.length_b   1.000
_cell.length_c   1.000
_cell.angle_alpha   90.00
_cell.angle_beta   90.00
_cell.angle_gamma   90.00
#
_symmetry.space_group_name_H-M   'P 1'
#
loop_
_entity.id
_entity.type
_entity.pdbx_description
1 polymer ?
#
loop_
_entity_poly.entity_id
_entity_poly.type
_entity_poly.pdbx_seq_one_letter_code
_entity_poly.pdbx_strand_id
1 'polypeptide(L)' 'MVGDGLQLTLDIMHWNSINADKEPIDLPMDLTFDIELRLNAPDDDEEAA' A
#
# COMPACT_ATOMS: atom_id res chain seq x y z
N MET A 1 4.04 -12.36 -0.49
CA MET A 1 4.40 -11.57 -1.68
C MET A 1 3.46 -10.36 -1.86
N VAL A 2 2.16 -10.52 -2.18
CA VAL A 2 1.23 -9.37 -2.27
C VAL A 2 1.10 -8.63 -0.93
N GLY A 3 0.96 -9.34 0.18
CA GLY A 3 0.89 -8.73 1.51
C GLY A 3 2.17 -7.96 1.91
N ASP A 4 3.35 -8.48 1.57
CA ASP A 4 4.62 -7.79 1.83
C ASP A 4 4.73 -6.51 0.99
N GLY A 5 4.34 -6.59 -0.29
CA GLY A 5 4.27 -5.43 -1.18
C GLY A 5 3.28 -4.38 -0.69
N LEU A 6 2.09 -4.80 -0.22
CA LEU A 6 1.10 -3.91 0.37
C LEU A 6 1.64 -3.14 1.58
N GLN A 7 2.26 -3.83 2.53
CA GLN A 7 2.84 -3.19 3.72
C GLN A 7 3.92 -2.18 3.32
N LEU A 8 4.81 -2.54 2.39
CA LEU A 8 5.83 -1.63 1.88
C LEU A 8 5.22 -0.41 1.15
N THR A 9 4.15 -0.60 0.38
CA THR A 9 3.42 0.50 -0.27
C THR A 9 2.81 1.44 0.77
N LEU A 10 2.19 0.92 1.83
CA LEU A 10 1.66 1.74 2.93
C LEU A 10 2.75 2.53 3.64
N ASP A 11 3.91 1.91 3.88
CA ASP A 11 5.08 2.60 4.47
C ASP A 11 5.58 3.74 3.58
N ILE A 12 5.68 3.51 2.27
CA ILE A 12 6.06 4.53 1.29
C ILE A 12 5.04 5.68 1.27
N MET A 13 3.74 5.37 1.23
CA MET A 13 2.67 6.37 1.27
C MET A 13 2.75 7.22 2.54
N HIS A 14 2.95 6.58 3.69
CA HIS A 14 3.09 7.27 4.96
C HIS A 14 4.33 8.17 4.97
N TRP A 15 5.48 7.67 4.52
CA TRP A 15 6.71 8.46 4.48
C TRP A 15 6.59 9.67 3.56
N ASN A 16 6.03 9.49 2.36
CA ASN A 16 5.79 10.56 1.38
C ASN A 16 4.83 11.63 1.93
N SER A 17 3.84 11.23 2.75
CA SER A 17 2.91 12.18 3.38
C SER A 17 3.58 13.09 4.42
N ILE A 18 4.62 12.58 5.10
CA ILE A 18 5.35 13.33 6.15
C ILE A 18 6.50 14.15 5.54
N ASN A 19 7.16 13.64 4.50
CA ASN A 19 8.37 14.24 3.90
C ASN A 19 8.04 14.91 2.55
N ALA A 20 7.02 15.77 2.52
CA ALA A 20 6.56 16.42 1.28
C ALA A 20 7.60 17.38 0.65
N ASP A 21 8.65 17.75 1.38
CA ASP A 21 9.77 18.57 0.92
C ASP A 21 10.88 17.77 0.22
N LYS A 22 10.81 16.44 0.24
CA LYS A 22 11.78 15.54 -0.38
C LYS A 22 11.23 14.96 -1.67
N GLU A 23 12.14 14.43 -2.49
CA GLU A 23 11.75 13.65 -3.67
C GLU A 23 10.92 12.43 -3.21
N PRO A 24 9.70 12.25 -3.74
CA PRO A 24 8.85 11.13 -3.35
C PRO A 24 9.50 9.80 -3.70
N ILE A 25 9.35 8.82 -2.81
CA ILE A 25 9.73 7.44 -3.10
C ILE A 25 8.67 6.86 -4.04
N ASP A 26 9.10 6.43 -5.22
CA ASP A 26 8.30 5.67 -6.19
C ASP A 26 8.99 4.33 -6.48
N LEU A 27 8.25 3.24 -6.26
CA LEU A 27 8.77 1.86 -6.38
C LEU A 27 7.73 0.97 -7.07
N PRO A 28 7.71 0.93 -8.41
CA PRO A 28 6.85 0.01 -9.14
C PRO A 28 7.27 -1.45 -8.89
N MET A 29 6.29 -2.31 -8.64
CA MET A 29 6.50 -3.74 -8.39
C MET A 29 5.76 -4.59 -9.43
N ASP A 30 6.21 -5.81 -9.68
CA ASP A 30 5.55 -6.72 -10.62
C ASP A 30 4.09 -7.05 -10.21
N LEU A 31 3.78 -6.94 -8.91
CA LEU A 31 2.45 -7.19 -8.31
C LEU A 31 1.63 -5.91 -8.09
N THR A 32 1.96 -4.79 -8.75
CA THR A 32 1.31 -3.48 -8.52
C THR A 32 -0.21 -3.58 -8.62
N PHE A 33 -0.74 -4.27 -9.63
CA PHE A 33 -2.18 -4.43 -9.83
C PHE A 33 -2.87 -5.17 -8.66
N ASP A 34 -2.29 -6.28 -8.20
CA ASP A 34 -2.84 -7.05 -7.08
C ASP A 34 -2.80 -6.26 -5.75
N ILE A 35 -1.75 -5.46 -5.56
CA ILE A 35 -1.60 -4.59 -4.38
C ILE A 35 -2.64 -3.47 -4.40
N GLU A 36 -2.86 -2.82 -5.55
CA GLU A 36 -3.90 -1.80 -5.73
C GLU A 36 -5.30 -2.36 -5.46
N LEU A 37 -5.57 -3.58 -5.91
CA LEU A 37 -6.84 -4.24 -5.61
C LEU A 37 -7.02 -4.43 -4.09
N ARG A 38 -5.97 -4.84 -3.37
CA ARG A 38 -6.06 -5.05 -1.91
C ARG A 38 -6.17 -3.75 -1.11
N LEU A 39 -5.58 -2.65 -1.59
CA LEU A 39 -5.74 -1.30 -1.00
C LEU A 39 -7.18 -0.78 -1.08
N ASN A 40 -7.93 -1.22 -2.08
CA ASN A 40 -9.30 -0.78 -2.34
C ASN A 40 -10.35 -1.84 -1.97
N ALA A 41 -9.92 -3.00 -1.46
CA ALA A 41 -10.83 -4.02 -0.97
C ALA A 41 -11.43 -3.58 0.38
N PRO A 42 -12.70 -3.93 0.68
CA PRO A 42 -13.24 -3.75 2.02
C PRO A 42 -12.37 -4.48 3.03
N ASP A 43 -12.32 -3.97 4.26
CA ASP A 43 -11.67 -4.69 5.36
C ASP A 43 -12.38 -6.04 5.54
N ASP A 44 -11.59 -7.11 5.68
CA ASP A 44 -12.11 -8.48 5.85
C ASP A 44 -12.90 -8.66 7.18
N ASP A 45 -13.06 -7.59 7.97
CA ASP A 45 -13.73 -7.55 9.27
C ASP A 45 -15.28 -7.57 9.20
N GLU A 46 -15.88 -7.71 8.01
CA GLU A 46 -17.35 -7.84 7.86
C GLU A 46 -17.92 -9.22 8.28
N GLU A 47 -17.09 -10.17 8.75
CA GLU A 47 -17.55 -11.49 9.22
C GLU A 47 -17.22 -11.74 10.71
N ALA A 48 -17.78 -10.91 11.59
CA ALA A 48 -17.90 -11.20 13.02
C ALA A 48 -19.22 -10.63 13.60
N ALA A 49 -20.34 -11.30 13.33
CA ALA A 49 -21.63 -11.07 14.00
C ALA A 49 -22.39 -12.39 14.21
#